data_AF-F4H6Z2-F1
#
_entry.id   AF-F4H6Z2-F1
#
_cell.length_a   1.000
_cell.length_b   1.000
_cell.length_c   1.000
_cell.angle_alpha   90.00
_cell.angle_beta   90.00
_cell.angle_gamma   90.00
#
_symmetry.space_group_name_H-M   'P 1'
#
loop_
_entity.id
_entity.type
_entity.pdbx_description
1 polymer ?
#
loop_
_entity_poly.entity_id
_entity_poly.type
_entity_poly.pdbx_seq_one_letter_code
_entity_poly.pdbx_strand_id
1 'polypeptide(L)' 'MSAVTMHRSVPAAPATTRLVQLVSTIRWAPAPRFEGDAAHRATYVAYLVGSMLAWTLAGVVVAVGIDRLLALAG' A
#
# COMPACT_ATOMS: atom_id res chain seq x y z
N MET A 1 -46.03 8.07 8.10
CA MET A 1 -44.73 7.85 8.76
C MET A 1 -43.63 8.16 7.75
N SER A 2 -42.97 9.31 7.88
CA SER A 2 -41.90 9.72 6.96
C SER A 2 -40.55 9.27 7.51
N ALA A 3 -39.81 8.48 6.73
CA ALA A 3 -38.45 8.06 7.08
C ALA A 3 -37.48 9.23 6.85
N VAL A 4 -36.95 9.80 7.94
CA VAL A 4 -35.89 10.80 7.89
C VAL A 4 -34.59 10.08 7.52
N THR A 5 -34.14 10.26 6.28
CA THR A 5 -32.79 9.82 5.86
C THR A 5 -31.78 10.82 6.39
N MET A 6 -31.20 10.55 7.56
CA MET A 6 -30.04 11.28 8.03
C MET A 6 -28.87 10.99 7.08
N HIS A 7 -28.55 11.96 6.22
CA HIS A 7 -27.36 11.90 5.39
C HIS A 7 -26.16 12.21 6.30
N ARG A 8 -25.58 11.18 6.90
CA ARG A 8 -24.37 11.29 7.71
C ARG A 8 -23.17 11.51 6.79
N SER A 9 -22.78 12.76 6.61
CA SER A 9 -21.50 13.14 6.00
C SER A 9 -20.37 12.59 6.86
N VAL A 10 -19.75 11.48 6.45
CA VAL A 10 -18.57 10.95 7.12
C VAL A 10 -17.41 11.90 6.82
N PRO A 11 -16.76 12.51 7.83
CA PRO A 11 -15.60 13.36 7.59
C PRO A 11 -14.54 12.55 6.86
N ALA A 12 -13.96 13.13 5.81
CA ALA A 12 -12.85 12.51 5.11
C ALA A 12 -11.71 12.23 6.10
N ALA A 13 -11.44 10.95 6.37
CA ALA A 13 -10.35 10.56 7.27
C ALA A 13 -9.02 11.17 6.77
N PRO A 14 -8.13 11.60 7.68
CA PRO A 14 -6.82 12.15 7.33
C PRO A 14 -6.08 11.21 6.38
N ALA A 15 -5.28 11.78 5.46
CA ALA A 15 -4.54 11.00 4.46
C ALA A 15 -3.65 9.92 5.10
N THR A 16 -3.05 10.21 6.25
CA THR A 16 -2.28 9.24 7.05
C THR A 16 -3.14 8.08 7.55
N THR A 17 -4.34 8.34 8.06
CA THR A 17 -5.28 7.31 8.50
C THR A 17 -5.72 6.42 7.34
N ARG A 18 -5.95 7.01 6.15
CA ARG A 18 -6.28 6.25 4.93
C ARG A 18 -5.12 5.38 4.47
N LEU A 19 -3.90 5.89 4.51
CA LEU A 19 -2.70 5.11 4.19
C LEU A 19 -2.50 3.95 5.16
N VAL A 20 -2.65 4.18 6.46
CA VAL A 20 -2.55 3.12 7.48
C VAL A 20 -3.61 2.05 7.27
N GLN A 21 -4.86 2.44 6.97
CA GLN A 21 -5.93 1.50 6.64
C GLN A 21 -5.64 0.74 5.34
N LEU A 22 -5.14 1.41 4.32
CA LEU A 22 -4.78 0.77 3.06
C LEU A 22 -3.66 -0.27 3.26
N VAL A 23 -2.61 0.10 3.99
CA VAL A 23 -1.49 -0.79 4.30
C VAL A 23 -1.96 -1.97 5.16
N SER A 24 -2.83 -1.74 6.14
CA SER A 24 -3.38 -2.84 6.95
C SER A 24 -4.25 -3.76 6.10
N THR A 25 -5.10 -3.22 5.23
CA THR A 25 -5.89 -4.03 4.30
C THR A 25 -5.02 -4.85 3.37
N ILE A 26 -3.97 -4.25 2.77
CA ILE A 26 -3.06 -4.95 1.87
C ILE A 26 -2.27 -6.04 2.62
N ARG A 27 -1.80 -5.76 3.84
CA ARG A 27 -1.05 -6.71 4.67
C ARG A 27 -1.83 -7.99 4.95
N TRP A 28 -3.15 -7.88 5.13
CA TRP A 28 -4.02 -9.02 5.44
C TRP A 28 -4.78 -9.54 4.23
N ALA A 29 -4.62 -8.91 3.06
CA ALA A 29 -5.22 -9.38 1.83
C ALA A 29 -4.53 -10.69 1.39
N PRO A 30 -5.30 -11.72 0.98
CA PRO A 30 -4.72 -12.90 0.37
C PRO A 30 -3.92 -12.51 -0.87
N ALA A 31 -2.73 -13.09 -1.04
CA ALA A 31 -1.94 -12.84 -2.24
C ALA A 31 -2.76 -13.23 -3.48
N PRO A 32 -2.86 -12.35 -4.49
CA PRO A 32 -3.54 -12.69 -5.73
C PRO A 32 -2.86 -13.90 -6.36
N ARG A 33 -3.65 -14.77 -7.01
CA ARG A 33 -3.15 -15.93 -7.76
C ARG A 33 -3.24 -15.64 -9.24
N PHE A 34 -2.34 -16.22 -10.03
CA PHE A 34 -2.40 -16.14 -11.49
C PHE A 34 -3.43 -17.12 -12.06
N GLU A 35 -4.68 -16.97 -11.66
CA GLU A 35 -5.80 -17.83 -12.05
C GLU A 35 -7.01 -16.97 -12.40
N GLY A 36 -7.90 -17.49 -13.25
CA GLY A 36 -9.14 -16.81 -13.64
C GLY A 36 -9.00 -15.79 -14.77
N ASP A 37 -9.91 -14.82 -14.76
CA ASP A 37 -10.16 -13.82 -15.81
C ASP A 37 -9.01 -12.80 -15.98
N ALA A 38 -8.98 -12.10 -17.11
CA ALA A 38 -7.92 -11.15 -17.47
C ALA A 38 -7.70 -10.06 -16.41
N ALA A 39 -8.78 -9.59 -15.75
CA ALA A 39 -8.71 -8.62 -14.67
C ALA A 39 -7.96 -9.16 -13.42
N HIS A 40 -8.12 -10.44 -13.08
CA HIS A 40 -7.41 -11.08 -11.97
C HIS A 40 -5.92 -11.23 -12.28
N ARG A 41 -5.60 -11.60 -13.53
CA ARG A 41 -4.21 -11.69 -14.01
C ARG A 41 -3.52 -10.32 -14.00
N ALA A 42 -4.21 -9.26 -14.44
CA ALA A 42 -3.68 -7.90 -14.39
C ALA A 42 -3.39 -7.47 -12.93
N THR A 43 -4.27 -7.83 -11.99
CA THR A 43 -4.09 -7.55 -10.56
C THR A 43 -2.86 -8.29 -10.00
N TYR A 44 -2.67 -9.55 -10.38
CA TYR A 44 -1.49 -10.32 -10.03
C TYR A 44 -0.19 -9.68 -10.55
N VAL A 45 -0.17 -9.29 -11.82
CA VAL A 45 1.01 -8.65 -12.43
C VAL A 45 1.31 -7.31 -11.77
N ALA A 46 0.29 -6.49 -11.51
CA ALA A 46 0.44 -5.22 -10.81
C ALA A 46 1.00 -5.42 -9.39
N TYR A 47 0.49 -6.41 -8.65
CA TYR A 47 1.02 -6.79 -7.35
C TYR A 47 2.49 -7.22 -7.43
N LEU A 48 2.85 -8.04 -8.41
CA LEU A 48 4.22 -8.54 -8.58
C LEU A 48 5.20 -7.41 -8.89
N VAL A 49 4.88 -6.56 -9.88
CA VAL A 49 5.72 -5.42 -10.27
C VAL A 49 5.82 -4.42 -9.12
N GLY A 50 4.71 -4.11 -8.47
CA GLY A 50 4.68 -3.22 -7.31
C GLY A 50 5.56 -3.73 -6.16
N SER A 51 5.50 -5.04 -5.88
CA SER A 51 6.33 -5.67 -4.84
C SER A 51 7.81 -5.62 -5.18
N MET A 52 8.20 -5.94 -6.43
CA MET A 52 9.59 -5.83 -6.87
C MET A 52 10.13 -4.40 -6.71
N LEU A 53 9.36 -3.39 -7.12
CA LEU A 53 9.74 -1.99 -7.00
C LEU A 53 9.85 -1.56 -5.54
N ALA A 54 8.91 -1.98 -4.68
CA ALA A 54 8.93 -1.67 -3.26
C ALA A 54 10.20 -2.22 -2.58
N TRP A 55 10.56 -3.47 -2.86
CA TRP A 55 11.79 -4.07 -2.31
C TRP A 55 13.06 -3.44 -2.88
N THR A 56 13.07 -3.09 -4.17
CA THR A 56 14.20 -2.38 -4.79
C THR A 56 14.42 -1.02 -4.11
N LEU A 57 13.36 -0.23 -3.94
CA LEU A 57 13.44 1.07 -3.26
C LEU A 57 13.85 0.92 -1.80
N ALA A 58 13.36 -0.10 -1.09
CA ALA A 58 13.79 -0.40 0.26
C ALA A 58 15.31 -0.65 0.33
N GLY A 59 15.86 -1.44 -0.60
CA GLY A 59 17.31 -1.67 -0.70
C GLY A 59 18.10 -0.38 -0.96
N VAL A 60 17.62 0.47 -1.88
CA VAL A 60 18.24 1.77 -2.17
C VAL A 60 18.25 2.68 -0.94
N VAL A 61 17.12 2.77 -0.22
CA VAL A 61 17.02 3.57 1.01
C VAL A 61 18.00 3.08 2.07
N VAL A 62 18.13 1.77 2.24
CA VAL A 62 19.10 1.18 3.18
C VAL A 62 20.54 1.49 2.77
N ALA A 63 20.87 1.34 1.48
CA ALA A 63 22.21 1.64 0.97
C ALA A 63 22.60 3.10 1.18
N VAL A 64 21.69 4.03 0.85
CA VAL A 64 21.88 5.47 1.10
C VAL A 64 21.99 5.74 2.60
N GLY A 65 21.18 5.08 3.43
CA GLY A 65 21.26 5.22 4.89
C GLY A 65 22.61 4.81 5.46
N ILE A 66 23.18 3.70 4.96
CA ILE A 66 24.51 3.22 5.36
C ILE A 66 25.60 4.22 4.95
N ASP A 67 25.57 4.71 3.71
CA ASP A 67 26.52 5.72 3.23
C ASP A 67 26.50 6.97 4.12
N ARG A 68 25.30 7.48 4.45
CA ARG A 68 25.13 8.62 5.35
C ARG A 68 25.63 8.34 6.76
N LEU A 69 25.42 7.13 7.27
CA LEU A 69 25.90 6.75 8.60
C LEU A 69 27.43 6.72 8.64
N LEU A 70 28.07 6.15 7.62
CA LEU A 70 29.53 6.11 7.51
C LEU A 70 30.12 7.52 7.38
N ALA A 71 29.49 8.39 6.60
CA ALA A 71 29.90 9.79 6.46
C ALA A 71 29.80 10.60 7.75
N LEU A 72 28.94 10.20 8.70
CA LEU A 72 28.82 10.83 10.01
C LEU A 72 29.80 10.26 11.06
N ALA A 73 30.40 9.10 10.79
CA ALA A 73 31.26 8.38 11.72
C ALA A 73 32.76 8.59 11.47
N GLY A 74 33.14 9.11 10.30
CA GLY A 74 34.52 9.52 9.94
C GLY A 74 34.71 11.02 10.09
#